data_AF-A0A2E7L7S1-F1
#
_entry.id   AF-A0A2E7L7S1-F1
#
_cell.length_a   1.000
_cell.length_b   1.000
_cell.length_c   1.000
_cell.angle_alpha   90.00
_cell.angle_beta   90.00
_cell.angle_gamma   90.00
#
_symmetry.space_group_name_H-M   'P 1'
#
loop_
_entity.id
_entity.type
_entity.pdbx_description
1 polymer ?
#
loop_
_entity_poly.entity_id
_entity_poly.type
_entity_poly.pdbx_seq_one_letter_code
_entity_poly.pdbx_strand_id
1 'polypeptide(L)'
;MKKIATLIVCSFLAVTVEAAERAAVSKPNDLGRLTFQAVQADDVDAFINLSVHGLSERDTGRLLDSIVDKFLGVVKKDMTVRIELLDEIPTDKLKPNTKRALAEAKAFLKDSSEFKANAVNEALVKMDTERNVLRAEFAKLKTTLDKKGIDLSQASLFKVDTSDVRPAFEDGGSPFEGGDLDVIFTHKGRRYTLTLGECSNPPGFGWLANKAPRFRDPDNPDDVAARPKLPPTLPALKPAAVEGDESDAYDDNWSTDFEAAKALAAKEKKLIYLDFTGSDWCPPCKALHKNVLVKPEFLDYAKENLVLVVVDFPRKRKLEPELAKSNKALAKKFGVRGYPTIVIIDANGKELHRHVGYGGQKASAYVAGLKDKLGR
;
A
#
# COMPACT_ATOMS: atom_id res chain seq x y z
N MET A 1 -20.32 -4.02 6.10
CA MET A 1 -20.38 -2.59 5.72
C MET A 1 -20.13 -1.68 6.93
N LYS A 2 -21.11 -1.24 7.75
CA LYS A 2 -20.87 -0.27 8.87
C LYS A 2 -19.56 -0.50 9.66
N LYS A 3 -19.34 -1.68 10.27
CA LYS A 3 -18.09 -1.99 11.00
C LYS A 3 -16.77 -1.86 10.19
N ILE A 4 -16.80 -2.07 8.87
CA ILE A 4 -15.61 -1.93 8.00
C ILE A 4 -15.37 -0.44 7.69
N ALA A 5 -16.44 0.31 7.43
CA ALA A 5 -16.35 1.76 7.27
C ALA A 5 -15.82 2.44 8.54
N THR A 6 -16.39 2.13 9.71
CA THR A 6 -15.90 2.65 11.00
C THR A 6 -14.45 2.24 11.28
N LEU A 7 -13.98 1.04 10.88
CA LEU A 7 -12.57 0.65 11.04
C LEU A 7 -11.61 1.46 10.14
N ILE A 8 -12.00 1.73 8.90
CA ILE A 8 -11.18 2.49 7.94
C ILE A 8 -11.19 3.99 8.27
N VAL A 9 -12.38 4.56 8.53
CA VAL A 9 -12.53 5.99 8.86
C VAL A 9 -11.92 6.30 10.22
N CYS A 10 -12.09 5.44 11.24
CA CYS A 10 -11.45 5.64 12.55
C CYS A 10 -9.99 5.14 12.60
N SER A 11 -9.34 5.02 11.45
CA SER A 11 -7.88 5.06 11.34
C SER A 11 -7.37 6.49 11.04
N PHE A 12 -8.27 7.47 10.84
CA PHE A 12 -7.96 8.86 10.48
C PHE A 12 -8.72 9.93 11.32
N LEU A 13 -8.30 10.08 12.59
CA LEU A 13 -7.67 11.31 13.14
C LEU A 13 -8.47 12.61 13.37
N ALA A 14 -8.26 13.23 14.55
CA ALA A 14 -8.76 14.54 15.02
C ALA A 14 -8.19 14.93 16.44
N VAL A 15 -8.57 15.99 17.19
CA VAL A 15 -8.62 17.49 17.04
C VAL A 15 -9.67 18.14 17.98
N THR A 16 -9.29 19.02 18.94
CA THR A 16 -10.00 20.30 19.22
C THR A 16 -9.05 21.36 19.81
N VAL A 17 -9.28 22.64 19.42
CA VAL A 17 -8.83 23.95 19.96
C VAL A 17 -8.17 24.86 18.91
N GLU A 18 -8.67 26.10 18.91
CA GLU A 18 -8.35 27.38 18.23
C GLU A 18 -7.40 27.46 17.02
N ALA A 19 -7.81 28.28 16.05
CA ALA A 19 -7.13 28.46 14.77
C ALA A 19 -6.35 29.78 14.69
N ALA A 20 -5.01 29.67 14.69
CA ALA A 20 -4.17 30.57 13.91
C ALA A 20 -4.14 30.09 12.44
N GLU A 21 -3.87 30.98 11.48
CA GLU A 21 -3.71 30.57 10.08
C GLU A 21 -2.44 29.72 9.90
N ARG A 22 -2.62 28.39 9.88
CA ARG A 22 -1.55 27.42 9.71
C ARG A 22 -0.98 27.49 8.30
N ALA A 23 0.31 27.81 8.19
CA ALA A 23 1.05 27.64 6.94
C ALA A 23 1.13 26.14 6.56
N ALA A 24 0.62 25.79 5.38
CA ALA A 24 0.64 24.42 4.87
C ALA A 24 2.09 23.97 4.56
N VAL A 25 2.49 22.81 5.07
CA VAL A 25 3.86 22.30 4.91
C VAL A 25 4.01 21.67 3.53
N SER A 26 4.64 22.36 2.58
CA SER A 26 4.62 21.96 1.16
C SER A 26 5.38 20.69 0.79
N LYS A 27 6.26 20.16 1.66
CA LYS A 27 7.17 19.04 1.35
C LYS A 27 7.39 18.12 2.57
N PRO A 28 7.64 16.81 2.37
CA PRO A 28 7.91 15.88 3.48
C PRO A 28 9.21 16.21 4.22
N ASN A 29 10.24 16.66 3.49
CA ASN A 29 11.51 17.13 4.08
C ASN A 29 11.31 18.29 5.05
N ASP A 30 10.34 19.17 4.80
CA ASP A 30 10.07 20.34 5.64
C ASP A 30 9.27 19.93 6.89
N LEU A 31 8.35 18.96 6.77
CA LEU A 31 7.66 18.36 7.93
C LEU A 31 8.65 17.68 8.89
N GLY A 32 9.62 16.93 8.36
CA GLY A 32 10.67 16.31 9.17
C GLY A 32 11.60 17.32 9.85
N ARG A 33 11.94 18.43 9.16
CA ARG A 33 12.73 19.55 9.72
C ARG A 33 12.00 20.27 10.86
N LEU A 34 10.75 20.65 10.62
CA LEU A 34 9.92 21.36 11.60
C LEU A 34 9.63 20.46 12.82
N THR A 35 9.42 19.16 12.59
CA THR A 35 9.28 18.17 13.67
C THR A 35 10.55 18.12 14.52
N PHE A 36 11.73 18.05 13.90
CA PHE A 36 12.99 18.04 14.64
C PHE A 36 13.12 19.28 15.54
N GLN A 37 12.79 20.46 15.01
CA GLN A 37 12.81 21.72 15.76
C GLN A 37 11.82 21.71 16.95
N ALA A 38 10.60 21.20 16.75
CA ALA A 38 9.61 21.06 17.83
C ALA A 38 10.12 20.12 18.95
N VAL A 39 10.72 18.98 18.60
CA VAL A 39 11.29 18.05 19.59
C VAL A 39 12.56 18.62 20.25
N GLN A 40 13.40 19.39 19.54
CA GLN A 40 14.54 20.11 20.14
C GLN A 40 14.10 21.18 21.15
N ALA A 41 12.94 21.83 20.92
CA ALA A 41 12.37 22.84 21.79
C ALA A 41 11.54 22.27 22.96
N ASP A 42 11.27 20.95 22.97
CA ASP A 42 10.24 20.30 23.80
C ASP A 42 8.83 20.88 23.60
N ASP A 43 8.57 21.45 22.41
CA ASP A 43 7.33 22.13 22.07
C ASP A 43 6.33 21.14 21.44
N VAL A 44 5.55 20.52 22.33
CA VAL A 44 4.47 19.60 21.96
C VAL A 44 3.34 20.30 21.18
N ASP A 45 3.14 21.60 21.36
CA ASP A 45 2.08 22.36 20.69
C ASP A 45 2.50 22.76 19.26
N ALA A 46 3.76 23.13 19.04
CA ALA A 46 4.34 23.21 17.70
C ALA A 46 4.27 21.85 16.98
N PHE A 47 4.54 20.73 17.67
CA PHE A 47 4.37 19.40 17.05
C PHE A 47 2.90 19.07 16.72
N ILE A 48 1.96 19.37 17.60
CA ILE A 48 0.52 19.23 17.32
C ILE A 48 0.15 20.05 16.07
N ASN A 49 0.65 21.28 15.96
CA ASN A 49 0.45 22.17 14.81
C ASN A 49 1.15 21.71 13.52
N LEU A 50 1.99 20.67 13.56
CA LEU A 50 2.51 19.96 12.39
C LEU A 50 1.72 18.67 12.08
N SER A 51 1.01 18.14 13.07
CA SER A 51 0.17 16.94 12.92
C SER A 51 -1.22 17.24 12.36
N VAL A 52 -1.94 16.21 11.93
CA VAL A 52 -3.40 16.24 11.72
C VAL A 52 -4.16 16.69 12.97
N HIS A 53 -3.64 16.40 14.17
CA HIS A 53 -4.28 16.74 15.44
C HIS A 53 -4.31 18.23 15.72
N GLY A 54 -3.55 19.06 14.99
CA GLY A 54 -3.55 20.53 15.06
C GLY A 54 -4.28 21.22 13.92
N LEU A 55 -5.21 20.54 13.24
CA LEU A 55 -6.18 21.21 12.36
C LEU A 55 -7.29 21.88 13.19
N SER A 56 -8.01 22.84 12.60
CA SER A 56 -9.24 23.39 13.20
C SER A 56 -10.40 22.39 13.04
N GLU A 57 -11.48 22.54 13.82
CA GLU A 57 -12.70 21.73 13.65
C GLU A 57 -13.25 21.82 12.20
N ARG A 58 -13.30 23.05 11.65
CA ARG A 58 -13.73 23.32 10.28
C ARG A 58 -12.85 22.61 9.25
N ASP A 59 -11.53 22.67 9.43
CA ASP A 59 -10.57 22.10 8.49
C ASP A 59 -10.49 20.57 8.60
N THR A 60 -10.67 20.02 9.80
CA THR A 60 -10.82 18.58 10.03
C THR A 60 -12.11 18.06 9.42
N GLY A 61 -13.22 18.79 9.56
CA GLY A 61 -14.47 18.50 8.87
C GLY A 61 -14.30 18.43 7.36
N ARG A 62 -13.60 19.41 6.75
CA ARG A 62 -13.28 19.42 5.31
C ARG A 62 -12.35 18.29 4.89
N LEU A 63 -11.37 17.93 5.71
CA LEU A 63 -10.46 16.80 5.47
C LEU A 63 -11.22 15.47 5.50
N LEU A 64 -12.02 15.23 6.55
CA LEU A 64 -12.85 14.04 6.71
C LEU A 64 -13.89 13.93 5.58
N ASP A 65 -14.53 15.03 5.19
CA ASP A 65 -15.47 15.09 4.08
C ASP A 65 -14.82 14.63 2.76
N SER A 66 -13.59 15.09 2.49
CA SER A 66 -12.78 14.69 1.32
C SER A 66 -12.30 13.23 1.38
N ILE A 67 -11.87 12.74 2.56
CA ILE A 67 -11.50 11.33 2.78
C ILE A 67 -12.70 10.43 2.48
N VAL A 68 -13.85 10.74 3.08
CA VAL A 68 -15.06 9.92 2.96
C VAL A 68 -15.61 9.96 1.54
N ASP A 69 -15.56 11.08 0.82
CA ASP A 69 -15.95 11.12 -0.60
C ASP A 69 -15.02 10.31 -1.49
N LYS A 70 -13.69 10.40 -1.32
CA LYS A 70 -12.76 9.58 -2.13
C LYS A 70 -12.92 8.08 -1.84
N PHE A 71 -13.17 7.70 -0.58
CA PHE A 71 -13.49 6.33 -0.22
C PHE A 71 -14.85 5.87 -0.77
N LEU A 72 -15.89 6.70 -0.68
CA LEU A 72 -17.20 6.44 -1.26
C LEU A 72 -17.12 6.28 -2.79
N GLY A 73 -16.27 7.03 -3.48
CA GLY A 73 -16.03 6.86 -4.91
C GLY A 73 -15.55 5.44 -5.26
N VAL A 74 -14.57 4.91 -4.52
CA VAL A 74 -14.07 3.53 -4.69
C VAL A 74 -15.15 2.51 -4.36
N VAL A 75 -15.84 2.65 -3.22
CA VAL A 75 -16.91 1.73 -2.79
C VAL A 75 -18.08 1.72 -3.77
N LYS A 76 -18.52 2.88 -4.27
CA LYS A 76 -19.61 2.94 -5.27
C LYS A 76 -19.18 2.35 -6.61
N LYS A 77 -17.94 2.55 -7.07
CA LYS A 77 -17.40 1.94 -8.31
C LYS A 77 -17.46 0.41 -8.25
N ASP A 78 -16.91 -0.19 -7.18
CA ASP A 78 -16.93 -1.65 -6.96
C ASP A 78 -18.37 -2.19 -6.83
N MET A 79 -19.22 -1.49 -6.08
CA MET A 79 -20.59 -1.92 -5.83
C MET A 79 -21.48 -1.81 -7.07
N THR A 80 -21.29 -0.82 -7.96
CA THR A 80 -22.02 -0.72 -9.23
C THR A 80 -21.79 -1.95 -10.11
N VAL A 81 -20.53 -2.34 -10.33
CA VAL A 81 -20.18 -3.52 -11.15
C VAL A 81 -20.85 -4.80 -10.60
N ARG A 82 -20.86 -4.96 -9.27
CA ARG A 82 -21.52 -6.10 -8.61
C ARG A 82 -23.05 -6.04 -8.69
N ILE A 83 -23.65 -4.86 -8.81
CA ILE A 83 -25.09 -4.67 -9.01
C ILE A 83 -25.47 -5.03 -10.45
N GLU A 84 -24.68 -4.57 -11.44
CA GLU A 84 -24.88 -4.88 -12.86
C GLU A 84 -24.86 -6.40 -13.11
N LEU A 85 -23.85 -7.10 -12.58
CA LEU A 85 -23.74 -8.57 -12.63
C LEU A 85 -24.90 -9.31 -11.93
N LEU A 86 -25.55 -8.70 -10.95
CA LEU A 86 -26.71 -9.28 -10.26
C LEU A 86 -28.03 -9.00 -10.98
N ASP A 87 -28.12 -7.92 -11.76
CA ASP A 87 -29.30 -7.57 -12.56
C ASP A 87 -29.40 -8.38 -13.86
N GLU A 88 -28.28 -8.95 -14.36
CA GLU A 88 -28.32 -9.97 -15.42
C GLU A 88 -29.00 -11.28 -15.00
N ILE A 89 -29.11 -11.54 -13.69
CA ILE A 89 -29.71 -12.76 -13.15
C ILE A 89 -31.22 -12.56 -12.94
N PRO A 90 -32.09 -13.37 -13.58
CA PRO A 90 -33.54 -13.29 -13.39
C PRO A 90 -33.95 -13.30 -11.92
N THR A 91 -34.74 -12.30 -11.51
CA THR A 91 -35.07 -11.99 -10.12
C THR A 91 -35.72 -13.14 -9.36
N ASP A 92 -36.39 -14.07 -10.05
CA ASP A 92 -36.93 -15.31 -9.49
C ASP A 92 -35.82 -16.23 -8.93
N LYS A 93 -34.69 -16.36 -9.65
CA LYS A 93 -33.57 -17.26 -9.35
C LYS A 93 -32.66 -16.79 -8.21
N LEU A 94 -32.70 -15.50 -7.88
CA LEU A 94 -31.93 -14.94 -6.76
C LEU A 94 -32.44 -15.48 -5.41
N LYS A 95 -31.53 -15.76 -4.47
CA LYS A 95 -31.92 -16.14 -3.08
C LYS A 95 -32.50 -14.92 -2.36
N PRO A 96 -33.47 -15.08 -1.42
CA PRO A 96 -34.12 -13.93 -0.74
C PRO A 96 -33.14 -12.94 -0.10
N ASN A 97 -32.09 -13.44 0.56
CA ASN A 97 -31.04 -12.61 1.16
C ASN A 97 -30.27 -11.81 0.10
N THR A 98 -30.06 -12.36 -1.10
CA THR A 98 -29.42 -11.66 -2.23
C THR A 98 -30.32 -10.56 -2.79
N LYS A 99 -31.64 -10.81 -2.94
CA LYS A 99 -32.61 -9.79 -3.36
C LYS A 99 -32.63 -8.61 -2.39
N ARG A 100 -32.60 -8.90 -1.08
CA ARG A 100 -32.52 -7.89 -0.02
C ARG A 100 -31.21 -7.10 -0.08
N ALA A 101 -30.06 -7.77 -0.17
CA ALA A 101 -28.77 -7.10 -0.25
C ALA A 101 -28.64 -6.23 -1.51
N LEU A 102 -29.17 -6.68 -2.65
CA LEU A 102 -29.24 -5.92 -3.90
C LEU A 102 -30.09 -4.64 -3.75
N ALA A 103 -31.23 -4.72 -3.07
CA ALA A 103 -32.07 -3.55 -2.78
C ALA A 103 -31.38 -2.56 -1.82
N GLU A 104 -30.75 -3.05 -0.75
CA GLU A 104 -29.97 -2.23 0.21
C GLU A 104 -28.76 -1.55 -0.48
N ALA A 105 -28.06 -2.26 -1.37
CA ALA A 105 -26.94 -1.72 -2.14
C ALA A 105 -27.37 -0.66 -3.18
N LYS A 106 -28.49 -0.88 -3.90
CA LYS A 106 -29.07 0.11 -4.81
C LYS A 106 -29.55 1.37 -4.09
N ALA A 107 -30.12 1.23 -2.89
CA ALA A 107 -30.47 2.37 -2.05
C ALA A 107 -29.21 3.18 -1.66
N PHE A 108 -28.13 2.50 -1.27
CA PHE A 108 -26.86 3.14 -0.89
C PHE A 108 -26.07 3.77 -2.07
N LEU A 109 -26.23 3.25 -3.30
CA LEU A 109 -25.78 3.97 -4.50
C LEU A 109 -26.50 5.30 -4.64
N LYS A 110 -27.84 5.26 -4.59
CA LYS A 110 -28.73 6.40 -4.80
C LYS A 110 -28.54 7.49 -3.75
N ASP A 111 -28.42 7.13 -2.48
CA ASP A 111 -28.12 8.06 -1.40
C ASP A 111 -27.18 7.43 -0.36
N SER A 112 -26.11 8.16 -0.06
CA SER A 112 -25.11 7.82 0.95
C SER A 112 -24.81 9.00 1.90
N SER A 113 -25.68 10.02 1.92
CA SER A 113 -25.52 11.25 2.69
C SER A 113 -25.54 10.99 4.20
N GLU A 114 -26.53 10.25 4.69
CA GLU A 114 -26.64 9.84 6.11
C GLU A 114 -25.40 9.05 6.57
N PHE A 115 -24.88 8.17 5.70
CA PHE A 115 -23.64 7.44 5.96
C PHE A 115 -22.42 8.36 6.02
N LYS A 116 -22.30 9.33 5.09
CA LYS A 116 -21.20 10.31 5.08
C LYS A 116 -21.22 11.17 6.36
N ALA A 117 -22.39 11.71 6.72
CA ALA A 117 -22.57 12.52 7.92
C ALA A 117 -22.23 11.72 9.19
N ASN A 118 -22.74 10.49 9.32
CA ASN A 118 -22.42 9.63 10.47
C ASN A 118 -20.92 9.25 10.53
N ALA A 119 -20.28 8.98 9.39
CA ALA A 119 -18.85 8.64 9.35
C ALA A 119 -17.96 9.83 9.75
N VAL A 120 -18.28 11.04 9.28
CA VAL A 120 -17.62 12.28 9.71
C VAL A 120 -17.85 12.50 11.20
N ASN A 121 -19.09 12.41 11.70
CA ASN A 121 -19.40 12.60 13.11
C ASN A 121 -18.75 11.55 14.04
N GLU A 122 -18.64 10.27 13.63
CA GLU A 122 -17.93 9.23 14.40
C GLU A 122 -16.42 9.50 14.50
N ALA A 123 -15.82 10.16 13.51
CA ALA A 123 -14.44 10.64 13.55
C ALA A 123 -14.32 11.92 14.39
N LEU A 124 -15.26 12.86 14.24
CA LEU A 124 -15.41 14.11 15.04
C LEU A 124 -15.77 13.86 16.53
N VAL A 125 -15.58 12.64 17.06
CA VAL A 125 -15.64 12.33 18.50
C VAL A 125 -14.33 11.69 19.01
N LYS A 126 -13.41 11.28 18.12
CA LYS A 126 -12.21 10.52 18.49
C LYS A 126 -10.93 11.34 18.60
N MET A 127 -10.88 12.57 18.07
CA MET A 127 -11.27 13.67 18.97
C MET A 127 -10.11 13.99 19.91
N ASP A 128 -10.45 14.54 21.06
CA ASP A 128 -9.48 14.92 22.07
C ASP A 128 -8.77 13.71 22.69
N THR A 129 -9.37 12.53 22.59
CA THR A 129 -8.75 11.26 23.00
C THR A 129 -7.42 11.05 22.27
N GLU A 130 -7.42 11.10 20.93
CA GLU A 130 -6.20 10.90 20.14
C GLU A 130 -5.21 12.07 20.29
N ARG A 131 -5.68 13.33 20.34
CA ARG A 131 -4.83 14.50 20.62
C ARG A 131 -4.11 14.37 21.99
N ASN A 132 -4.81 13.89 23.02
CA ASN A 132 -4.23 13.68 24.35
C ASN A 132 -3.28 12.47 24.40
N VAL A 133 -3.55 11.40 23.64
CA VAL A 133 -2.59 10.32 23.42
C VAL A 133 -1.32 10.85 22.75
N LEU A 134 -1.44 11.69 21.72
CA LEU A 134 -0.29 12.30 21.04
C LEU A 134 0.59 13.13 21.99
N ARG A 135 -0.03 13.97 22.85
CA ARG A 135 0.70 14.70 23.91
C ARG A 135 1.44 13.74 24.85
N ALA A 136 0.77 12.68 25.28
CA ALA A 136 1.35 11.68 26.20
C ALA A 136 2.46 10.84 25.54
N GLU A 137 2.43 10.62 24.22
CA GLU A 137 3.52 9.95 23.50
C GLU A 137 4.71 10.88 23.27
N PHE A 138 4.48 12.16 22.97
CA PHE A 138 5.55 13.17 22.87
C PHE A 138 6.29 13.33 24.22
N ALA A 139 5.58 13.36 25.35
CA ALA A 139 6.22 13.38 26.68
C ALA A 139 7.05 12.11 26.99
N LYS A 140 6.66 10.94 26.47
CA LYS A 140 7.45 9.70 26.57
C LYS A 140 8.71 9.76 25.71
N LEU A 141 8.68 10.45 24.56
CA LEU A 141 9.84 10.63 23.69
C LEU A 141 10.98 11.33 24.44
N LYS A 142 10.72 12.48 25.06
CA LYS A 142 11.71 13.19 25.89
C LYS A 142 12.25 12.30 27.01
N THR A 143 11.35 11.67 27.78
CA THR A 143 11.69 10.71 28.85
C THR A 143 12.60 9.56 28.36
N THR A 144 12.52 9.20 27.08
CA THR A 144 13.34 8.14 26.46
C THR A 144 14.73 8.67 26.05
N LEU A 145 14.79 9.87 25.50
CA LEU A 145 16.03 10.56 25.12
C LEU A 145 16.89 10.90 26.35
N ASP A 146 16.26 11.40 27.42
CA ASP A 146 16.92 11.69 28.71
C ASP A 146 17.58 10.43 29.29
N LYS A 147 16.85 9.30 29.32
CA LYS A 147 17.36 8.00 29.76
C LYS A 147 18.50 7.43 28.90
N LYS A 148 18.62 7.90 27.65
CA LYS A 148 19.71 7.56 26.71
C LYS A 148 20.87 8.57 26.77
N GLY A 149 20.80 9.64 27.56
CA GLY A 149 21.82 10.69 27.63
C GLY A 149 21.91 11.56 26.37
N ILE A 150 20.79 11.63 25.61
CA ILE A 150 20.67 12.34 24.35
C ILE A 150 20.05 13.72 24.61
N ASP A 151 20.92 14.72 24.68
CA ASP A 151 20.54 16.13 24.77
C ASP A 151 20.30 16.65 23.36
N LEU A 152 19.03 16.92 23.03
CA LEU A 152 18.65 17.41 21.70
C LEU A 152 19.02 18.87 21.46
N SER A 153 19.34 19.67 22.49
CA SER A 153 19.90 21.02 22.28
C SER A 153 21.33 20.96 21.71
N GLN A 154 22.05 19.87 21.97
CA GLN A 154 23.37 19.56 21.41
C GLN A 154 23.30 18.70 20.13
N ALA A 155 22.09 18.29 19.71
CA ALA A 155 21.90 17.54 18.49
C ALA A 155 21.89 18.43 17.24
N SER A 156 22.30 17.87 16.11
CA SER A 156 22.23 18.53 14.79
C SER A 156 21.50 17.64 13.79
N LEU A 157 20.58 18.19 13.01
CA LEU A 157 19.91 17.46 11.94
C LEU A 157 20.94 17.05 10.86
N PHE A 158 21.01 15.77 10.53
CA PHE A 158 21.89 15.25 9.49
C PHE A 158 21.16 15.14 8.14
N LYS A 159 19.98 14.49 8.13
CA LYS A 159 19.03 14.54 7.00
C LYS A 159 17.61 14.18 7.46
N VAL A 160 16.63 14.49 6.62
CA VAL A 160 15.36 13.74 6.62
C VAL A 160 15.48 12.70 5.50
N ASP A 161 15.10 11.46 5.77
CA ASP A 161 14.87 10.44 4.75
C ASP A 161 13.39 10.37 4.41
N THR A 162 13.08 10.32 3.13
CA THR A 162 11.72 10.26 2.59
C THR A 162 11.55 9.08 1.63
N SER A 163 12.46 8.08 1.68
CA SER A 163 12.47 6.94 0.74
C SER A 163 11.25 6.03 0.85
N ASP A 164 10.52 6.06 1.97
CA ASP A 164 9.29 5.28 2.18
C ASP A 164 8.02 6.08 1.81
N VAL A 165 8.14 7.33 1.34
CA VAL A 165 7.03 8.11 0.76
C VAL A 165 6.57 7.51 -0.55
N ARG A 166 5.24 7.45 -0.73
CA ARG A 166 4.56 6.89 -1.89
C ARG A 166 3.46 7.85 -2.38
N PRO A 167 3.14 7.85 -3.68
CA PRO A 167 1.99 8.59 -4.20
C PRO A 167 0.66 8.06 -3.63
N ALA A 168 -0.43 8.81 -3.82
CA ALA A 168 -1.77 8.32 -3.57
C ALA A 168 -2.09 7.12 -4.48
N PHE A 169 -2.64 6.05 -3.92
CA PHE A 169 -2.92 4.81 -4.66
C PHE A 169 -4.34 4.77 -5.26
N GLU A 170 -4.53 3.96 -6.31
CA GLU A 170 -5.85 3.55 -6.83
C GLU A 170 -6.30 2.20 -6.23
N ASP A 171 -5.37 1.52 -5.56
CA ASP A 171 -5.28 0.08 -5.31
C ASP A 171 -5.26 -0.23 -3.79
N GLY A 172 -6.02 0.54 -3.00
CA GLY A 172 -6.42 0.18 -1.63
C GLY A 172 -5.53 0.68 -0.48
N GLY A 173 -4.49 1.46 -0.79
CA GLY A 173 -3.68 2.16 0.22
C GLY A 173 -4.30 3.46 0.74
N SER A 174 -3.46 4.38 1.22
CA SER A 174 -3.85 5.75 1.57
C SER A 174 -4.48 6.47 0.36
N PRO A 175 -5.58 7.23 0.54
CA PRO A 175 -6.15 8.08 -0.52
C PRO A 175 -5.26 9.27 -0.89
N PHE A 176 -4.17 9.52 -0.16
CA PHE A 176 -3.23 10.63 -0.34
C PHE A 176 -1.78 10.12 -0.44
N GLU A 177 -0.91 10.94 -1.03
CA GLU A 177 0.54 10.77 -0.93
C GLU A 177 0.96 10.71 0.55
N GLY A 178 1.88 9.82 0.91
CA GLY A 178 2.22 9.58 2.30
C GLY A 178 3.21 8.43 2.51
N GLY A 179 3.62 8.22 3.76
CA GLY A 179 4.61 7.22 4.17
C GLY A 179 5.32 7.60 5.45
N ASP A 180 6.28 6.77 5.89
CA ASP A 180 7.13 7.08 7.05
C ASP A 180 8.26 8.05 6.63
N LEU A 181 8.63 8.96 7.53
CA LEU A 181 9.78 9.88 7.37
C LEU A 181 10.79 9.65 8.48
N ASP A 182 12.04 9.32 8.14
CA ASP A 182 13.11 9.11 9.12
C ASP A 182 13.95 10.39 9.29
N VAL A 183 13.73 11.10 10.40
CA VAL A 183 14.48 12.30 10.79
C VAL A 183 15.78 11.87 11.45
N ILE A 184 16.87 11.86 10.70
CA ILE A 184 18.19 11.39 11.13
C ILE A 184 19.00 12.57 11.65
N PHE A 185 19.45 12.47 12.90
CA PHE A 185 20.23 13.51 13.58
C PHE A 185 21.53 12.95 14.15
N THR A 186 22.47 13.83 14.47
CA THR A 186 23.74 13.50 15.14
C THR A 186 23.82 14.12 16.53
N HIS A 187 24.27 13.35 17.50
CA HIS A 187 24.60 13.80 18.87
C HIS A 187 25.88 13.10 19.34
N LYS A 188 26.81 13.83 19.95
CA LYS A 188 28.12 13.31 20.43
C LYS A 188 28.85 12.44 19.37
N GLY A 189 28.80 12.85 18.09
CA GLY A 189 29.40 12.14 16.95
C GLY A 189 28.65 10.89 16.47
N ARG A 190 27.62 10.42 17.18
CA ARG A 190 26.77 9.28 16.80
C ARG A 190 25.55 9.74 16.03
N ARG A 191 25.00 8.89 15.14
CA ARG A 191 23.71 9.11 14.48
C ARG A 191 22.58 8.42 15.23
N TYR A 192 21.39 9.01 15.16
CA TYR A 192 20.12 8.51 15.72
C TYR A 192 18.96 8.91 14.80
N THR A 193 17.79 8.31 14.99
CA THR A 193 16.61 8.58 14.16
C THR A 193 15.37 8.87 15.00
N LEU A 194 14.55 9.83 14.58
CA LEU A 194 13.14 9.93 14.95
C LEU A 194 12.30 9.54 13.73
N THR A 195 11.59 8.41 13.80
CA THR A 195 10.63 8.03 12.75
C THR A 195 9.31 8.75 12.98
N LEU A 196 8.90 9.58 12.02
CA LEU A 196 7.52 10.03 11.87
C LEU A 196 6.75 8.94 11.13
N GLY A 197 5.86 8.24 11.83
CA GLY A 197 5.06 7.17 11.26
C GLY A 197 3.82 7.70 10.53
N GLU A 198 3.52 7.11 9.38
CA GLU A 198 2.26 7.29 8.64
C GLU A 198 1.95 8.76 8.27
N CYS A 199 2.95 9.56 7.90
CA CYS A 199 2.70 10.92 7.40
C CYS A 199 1.85 10.91 6.12
N SER A 200 1.05 11.97 5.92
CA SER A 200 0.17 12.11 4.75
C SER A 200 0.14 13.55 4.21
N ASN A 201 -0.14 13.70 2.92
CA ASN A 201 -0.25 14.98 2.22
C ASN A 201 -1.65 15.16 1.60
N PRO A 202 -2.70 15.37 2.43
CA PRO A 202 -4.05 15.61 1.92
C PRO A 202 -4.15 16.94 1.13
N PRO A 203 -4.84 16.96 -0.02
CA PRO A 203 -4.99 18.15 -0.86
C PRO A 203 -5.54 19.36 -0.09
N GLY A 204 -4.83 20.48 -0.17
CA GLY A 204 -5.20 21.74 0.46
C GLY A 204 -4.66 21.95 1.89
N PHE A 205 -4.10 20.93 2.54
CA PHE A 205 -3.54 21.04 3.90
C PHE A 205 -2.01 20.88 3.94
N GLY A 206 -1.42 20.21 2.93
CA GLY A 206 0.01 19.93 2.88
C GLY A 206 0.38 18.71 3.72
N TRP A 207 1.68 18.56 4.01
CA TRP A 207 2.22 17.44 4.77
C TRP A 207 1.89 17.51 6.27
N LEU A 208 1.25 16.46 6.77
CA LEU A 208 0.80 16.30 8.15
C LEU A 208 1.44 15.05 8.78
N ALA A 209 1.82 15.15 10.06
CA ALA A 209 2.16 13.99 10.88
C ALA A 209 0.88 13.33 11.45
N ASN A 210 0.82 11.99 11.47
CA ASN A 210 -0.32 11.26 12.03
C ASN A 210 -0.04 10.75 13.47
N LYS A 211 1.22 10.51 13.83
CA LYS A 211 1.64 9.90 15.10
C LYS A 211 2.84 10.63 15.69
N ALA A 212 3.06 10.52 17.00
CA ALA A 212 4.19 11.14 17.66
C ALA A 212 5.54 10.56 17.16
N PRO A 213 6.64 11.34 17.13
CA PRO A 213 7.90 10.86 16.59
C PRO A 213 8.48 9.75 17.47
N ARG A 214 8.85 8.61 16.88
CA ARG A 214 9.43 7.48 17.60
C ARG A 214 10.95 7.52 17.51
N PHE A 215 11.63 7.72 18.65
CA PHE A 215 13.07 7.53 18.72
C PHE A 215 13.46 6.08 18.41
N ARG A 216 14.54 5.90 17.64
CA ARG A 216 15.20 4.62 17.38
C ARG A 216 16.69 4.73 17.70
N ASP A 217 17.19 3.79 18.49
CA ASP A 217 18.61 3.62 18.73
C ASP A 217 19.21 2.62 17.72
N PRO A 218 20.20 2.98 16.89
CA PRO A 218 20.78 2.05 15.92
C PRO A 218 21.53 0.86 16.55
N ASP A 219 21.87 0.94 17.84
CA ASP A 219 22.50 -0.18 18.58
C ASP A 219 21.45 -1.15 19.15
N ASN A 220 20.16 -0.77 19.18
CA ASN A 220 19.09 -1.59 19.74
C ASN A 220 18.57 -2.58 18.69
N PRO A 221 18.72 -3.91 18.90
CA PRO A 221 18.23 -4.91 17.94
C PRO A 221 16.74 -4.80 17.66
N ASP A 222 15.94 -4.40 18.67
CA ASP A 222 14.49 -4.23 18.51
C ASP A 222 14.14 -3.02 17.65
N ASP A 223 14.87 -1.89 17.77
CA ASP A 223 14.62 -0.71 16.92
C ASP A 223 15.05 -0.94 15.46
N VAL A 224 16.10 -1.75 15.26
CA VAL A 224 16.59 -2.17 13.94
C VAL A 224 15.63 -3.19 13.30
N ALA A 225 15.13 -4.17 14.06
CA ALA A 225 14.16 -5.15 13.58
C ALA A 225 12.75 -4.55 13.40
N ALA A 226 12.37 -3.59 14.23
CA ALA A 226 11.09 -2.88 14.16
C ALA A 226 11.11 -1.69 13.20
N ARG A 227 12.12 -1.52 12.32
CA ARG A 227 11.89 -0.82 11.06
C ARG A 227 11.09 -1.79 10.20
N PRO A 228 9.79 -1.55 9.95
CA PRO A 228 9.02 -2.50 9.16
C PRO A 228 9.65 -2.60 7.79
N LYS A 229 10.08 -3.81 7.39
CA LYS A 229 10.03 -4.13 5.96
C LYS A 229 8.57 -4.00 5.62
N LEU A 230 8.23 -2.94 4.88
CA LEU A 230 6.86 -2.53 4.60
C LEU A 230 6.09 -3.78 4.17
N PRO A 231 5.00 -4.16 4.88
CA PRO A 231 4.32 -5.40 4.58
C PRO A 231 3.85 -5.37 3.12
N PRO A 232 3.69 -6.54 2.46
CA PRO A 232 2.84 -6.56 1.28
C PRO A 232 1.49 -5.93 1.64
N THR A 233 0.86 -5.32 0.64
CA THR A 233 -0.42 -4.61 0.72
C THR A 233 -1.40 -5.22 1.72
N LEU A 234 -2.07 -4.35 2.49
CA LEU A 234 -3.00 -4.70 3.57
C LEU A 234 -3.84 -5.92 3.16
N PRO A 235 -3.77 -7.05 3.89
CA PRO A 235 -4.29 -8.32 3.42
C PRO A 235 -5.77 -8.17 3.09
N ALA A 236 -6.09 -8.26 1.80
CA ALA A 236 -7.41 -7.96 1.27
C ALA A 236 -8.48 -8.69 2.10
N LEU A 237 -9.48 -7.95 2.58
CA LEU A 237 -10.57 -8.47 3.41
C LEU A 237 -11.26 -9.61 2.66
N LYS A 238 -10.87 -10.85 2.99
CA LYS A 238 -11.17 -12.05 2.19
C LYS A 238 -12.63 -12.05 1.74
N PRO A 239 -12.91 -11.89 0.43
CA PRO A 239 -14.24 -12.13 -0.09
C PRO A 239 -14.65 -13.55 0.27
N ALA A 240 -15.84 -13.72 0.85
CA ALA A 240 -16.42 -15.06 0.99
C ALA A 240 -16.56 -15.64 -0.43
N ALA A 241 -16.09 -16.87 -0.63
CA ALA A 241 -15.83 -17.42 -1.96
C ALA A 241 -17.07 -17.40 -2.86
N VAL A 242 -16.96 -16.70 -3.99
CA VAL A 242 -17.82 -16.80 -5.16
C VAL A 242 -16.88 -16.82 -6.37
N GLU A 243 -17.05 -17.77 -7.28
CA GLU A 243 -16.10 -18.03 -8.38
C GLU A 243 -16.53 -17.37 -9.70
N GLY A 244 -15.57 -16.76 -10.42
CA GLY A 244 -15.74 -16.09 -11.73
C GLY A 244 -15.49 -14.57 -11.62
N ASP A 245 -14.31 -14.05 -11.99
CA ASP A 245 -13.83 -13.65 -13.34
C ASP A 245 -14.64 -12.50 -14.01
N GLU A 246 -14.06 -11.51 -14.72
CA GLU A 246 -12.67 -11.31 -15.18
C GLU A 246 -12.13 -9.89 -14.78
N SER A 247 -11.12 -9.79 -13.91
CA SER A 247 -10.26 -8.58 -13.81
C SER A 247 -8.92 -8.91 -13.15
N ASP A 248 -7.82 -8.43 -13.75
CA ASP A 248 -6.44 -8.53 -13.27
C ASP A 248 -6.01 -9.92 -12.75
N ALA A 249 -5.84 -10.83 -13.70
CA ALA A 249 -5.33 -12.18 -13.49
C ALA A 249 -3.81 -12.24 -13.19
N TYR A 250 -3.29 -11.30 -12.39
CA TYR A 250 -1.96 -11.25 -11.78
C TYR A 250 -2.05 -10.33 -10.55
N ASP A 251 -1.55 -10.76 -9.39
CA ASP A 251 -1.63 -9.98 -8.14
C ASP A 251 -0.38 -9.12 -7.88
N ASP A 252 -0.39 -8.33 -6.79
CA ASP A 252 0.66 -7.38 -6.39
C ASP A 252 2.08 -7.98 -6.27
N ASN A 253 2.23 -9.31 -6.27
CA ASN A 253 3.54 -9.97 -6.29
C ASN A 253 4.21 -9.91 -7.68
N TRP A 254 3.48 -9.53 -8.74
CA TRP A 254 3.94 -9.51 -10.13
C TRP A 254 4.32 -8.11 -10.60
N SER A 255 5.60 -7.91 -10.92
CA SER A 255 6.05 -6.66 -11.51
C SER A 255 5.82 -6.60 -13.03
N THR A 256 5.57 -5.40 -13.54
CA THR A 256 5.62 -5.08 -14.99
C THR A 256 6.92 -4.37 -15.39
N ASP A 257 7.76 -3.97 -14.44
CA ASP A 257 9.05 -3.33 -14.68
C ASP A 257 10.19 -4.35 -14.57
N PHE A 258 10.70 -4.74 -15.73
CA PHE A 258 11.81 -5.69 -15.86
C PHE A 258 13.14 -5.20 -15.25
N GLU A 259 13.40 -3.89 -15.26
CA GLU A 259 14.66 -3.33 -14.77
C GLU A 259 14.62 -3.10 -13.25
N ALA A 260 13.47 -2.68 -12.70
CA ALA A 260 13.22 -2.73 -11.26
C ALA A 260 13.26 -4.18 -10.73
N ALA A 261 12.69 -5.14 -11.45
CA ALA A 261 12.75 -6.56 -11.10
C ALA A 261 14.19 -7.10 -11.10
N LYS A 262 15.04 -6.68 -12.05
CA LYS A 262 16.49 -7.00 -12.03
C LYS A 262 17.20 -6.41 -10.82
N ALA A 263 16.95 -5.15 -10.48
CA ALA A 263 17.53 -4.52 -9.30
C ALA A 263 17.10 -5.25 -8.01
N LEU A 264 15.83 -5.65 -7.91
CA LEU A 264 15.30 -6.42 -6.79
C LEU A 264 15.91 -7.83 -6.71
N ALA A 265 16.00 -8.54 -7.83
CA ALA A 265 16.60 -9.88 -7.87
C ALA A 265 18.09 -9.88 -7.50
N ALA A 266 18.86 -8.86 -7.95
CA ALA A 266 20.24 -8.66 -7.53
C ALA A 266 20.34 -8.41 -6.00
N LYS A 267 19.47 -7.56 -5.46
CA LYS A 267 19.42 -7.22 -4.03
C LYS A 267 19.03 -8.40 -3.13
N GLU A 268 18.05 -9.20 -3.55
CA GLU A 268 17.54 -10.34 -2.78
C GLU A 268 18.21 -11.68 -3.13
N LYS A 269 19.15 -11.70 -4.08
CA LYS A 269 19.84 -12.91 -4.60
C LYS A 269 18.91 -13.96 -5.24
N LYS A 270 17.75 -13.50 -5.70
CA LYS A 270 16.70 -14.31 -6.34
C LYS A 270 16.94 -14.46 -7.85
N LEU A 271 16.22 -15.38 -8.47
CA LEU A 271 16.06 -15.44 -9.92
C LEU A 271 14.88 -14.56 -10.35
N ILE A 272 14.77 -14.26 -11.64
CA ILE A 272 13.61 -13.54 -12.20
C ILE A 272 12.81 -14.53 -13.03
N TYR A 273 11.51 -14.60 -12.77
CA TYR A 273 10.55 -15.45 -13.48
C TYR A 273 9.72 -14.57 -14.41
N LEU A 274 9.93 -14.71 -15.73
CA LEU A 274 9.19 -13.98 -16.75
C LEU A 274 8.03 -14.85 -17.26
N ASP A 275 6.80 -14.42 -17.02
CA ASP A 275 5.62 -15.00 -17.67
C ASP A 275 5.22 -14.17 -18.90
N PHE A 276 5.58 -14.64 -20.08
CA PHE A 276 5.07 -14.09 -21.34
C PHE A 276 3.70 -14.72 -21.60
N THR A 277 2.66 -13.88 -21.58
CA THR A 277 1.26 -14.31 -21.42
C THR A 277 0.30 -13.55 -22.35
N GLY A 278 -0.93 -14.02 -22.46
CA GLY A 278 -2.01 -13.36 -23.20
C GLY A 278 -3.29 -13.42 -22.37
N SER A 279 -3.35 -12.59 -21.32
CA SER A 279 -4.25 -12.75 -20.17
C SER A 279 -5.73 -12.98 -20.52
N ASP A 280 -6.27 -12.25 -21.49
CA ASP A 280 -7.69 -12.31 -21.87
C ASP A 280 -8.01 -13.32 -22.99
N TRP A 281 -7.05 -13.70 -23.84
CA TRP A 281 -7.29 -14.50 -25.07
C TRP A 281 -6.61 -15.87 -25.12
N CYS A 282 -5.68 -16.20 -24.21
CA CYS A 282 -4.89 -17.43 -24.26
C CYS A 282 -5.39 -18.49 -23.24
N PRO A 283 -6.11 -19.56 -23.67
CA PRO A 283 -6.57 -20.61 -22.76
C PRO A 283 -5.48 -21.31 -21.95
N PRO A 284 -4.32 -21.74 -22.51
CA PRO A 284 -3.28 -22.37 -21.69
C PRO A 284 -2.60 -21.39 -20.74
N CYS A 285 -2.59 -20.08 -21.03
CA CYS A 285 -2.10 -19.06 -20.11
C CYS A 285 -3.05 -18.91 -18.91
N LYS A 286 -4.36 -18.74 -19.14
CA LYS A 286 -5.36 -18.71 -18.07
C LYS A 286 -5.37 -20.00 -17.26
N ALA A 287 -5.16 -21.15 -17.90
CA ALA A 287 -5.05 -22.45 -17.23
C ALA A 287 -3.76 -22.58 -16.39
N LEU A 288 -2.61 -22.08 -16.86
CA LEU A 288 -1.38 -22.02 -16.06
C LEU A 288 -1.58 -21.12 -14.84
N HIS A 289 -2.13 -19.92 -15.03
CA HIS A 289 -2.33 -18.97 -13.94
C HIS A 289 -3.27 -19.54 -12.86
N LYS A 290 -4.47 -20.00 -13.26
CA LYS A 290 -5.50 -20.55 -12.35
C LYS A 290 -5.05 -21.80 -11.58
N ASN A 291 -4.24 -22.66 -12.19
CA ASN A 291 -3.90 -23.98 -11.62
C ASN A 291 -2.51 -24.06 -10.98
N VAL A 292 -1.62 -23.10 -11.28
CA VAL A 292 -0.24 -23.07 -10.76
C VAL A 292 0.06 -21.73 -10.11
N LEU A 293 0.01 -20.63 -10.85
CA LEU A 293 0.65 -19.37 -10.43
C LEU A 293 -0.04 -18.71 -9.22
N VAL A 294 -1.36 -18.88 -9.06
CA VAL A 294 -2.11 -18.42 -7.85
C VAL A 294 -2.16 -19.43 -6.71
N LYS A 295 -1.46 -20.56 -6.81
CA LYS A 295 -1.52 -21.62 -5.79
C LYS A 295 -0.45 -21.40 -4.71
N PRO A 296 -0.76 -21.65 -3.42
CA PRO A 296 0.20 -21.50 -2.33
C PRO A 296 1.55 -22.17 -2.61
N GLU A 297 1.54 -23.38 -3.17
CA GLU A 297 2.77 -24.13 -3.46
C GLU A 297 3.74 -23.37 -4.39
N PHE A 298 3.20 -22.60 -5.35
CA PHE A 298 4.01 -21.74 -6.23
C PHE A 298 4.35 -20.41 -5.57
N LEU A 299 3.39 -19.77 -4.90
CA LEU A 299 3.60 -18.45 -4.27
C LEU A 299 4.62 -18.50 -3.13
N ASP A 300 4.58 -19.55 -2.29
CA ASP A 300 5.57 -19.76 -1.23
C ASP A 300 6.97 -20.02 -1.82
N TYR A 301 7.06 -20.84 -2.87
CA TYR A 301 8.33 -21.07 -3.58
C TYR A 301 8.89 -19.79 -4.22
N ALA A 302 8.03 -19.01 -4.86
CA ALA A 302 8.38 -17.75 -5.50
C ALA A 302 8.86 -16.72 -4.48
N LYS A 303 8.15 -16.56 -3.36
CA LYS A 303 8.49 -15.65 -2.26
C LYS A 303 9.92 -15.84 -1.74
N GLU A 304 10.42 -17.08 -1.73
CA GLU A 304 11.79 -17.42 -1.36
C GLU A 304 12.78 -17.25 -2.53
N ASN A 305 12.45 -17.70 -3.74
CA ASN A 305 13.43 -17.94 -4.81
C ASN A 305 13.36 -17.02 -6.04
N LEU A 306 12.22 -16.34 -6.25
CA LEU A 306 11.87 -15.68 -7.50
C LEU A 306 11.43 -14.22 -7.28
N VAL A 307 11.74 -13.36 -8.25
CA VAL A 307 11.02 -12.11 -8.52
C VAL A 307 10.11 -12.37 -9.71
N LEU A 308 8.80 -12.22 -9.52
CA LEU A 308 7.80 -12.50 -10.55
C LEU A 308 7.61 -11.28 -11.46
N VAL A 309 7.64 -11.51 -12.77
CA VAL A 309 7.48 -10.46 -13.80
C VAL A 309 6.48 -10.93 -14.85
N VAL A 310 5.43 -10.15 -15.06
CA VAL A 310 4.41 -10.43 -16.08
C VAL A 310 4.68 -9.60 -17.34
N VAL A 311 4.70 -10.27 -18.49
CA VAL A 311 4.85 -9.66 -19.81
C VAL A 311 3.63 -10.00 -20.65
N ASP A 312 2.53 -9.28 -20.38
CA ASP A 312 1.21 -9.51 -20.98
C ASP A 312 1.05 -8.89 -22.37
N PHE A 313 0.27 -9.55 -23.22
CA PHE A 313 -0.10 -9.16 -24.58
C PHE A 313 -1.61 -9.30 -24.78
N PRO A 314 -2.45 -8.52 -24.06
CA PRO A 314 -3.91 -8.64 -24.13
C PRO A 314 -4.47 -8.18 -25.48
N ARG A 315 -5.72 -8.56 -25.77
CA ARG A 315 -6.44 -8.18 -27.01
C ARG A 315 -7.65 -7.27 -26.78
N LYS A 316 -8.37 -7.44 -25.66
CA LYS A 316 -9.47 -6.58 -25.22
C LYS A 316 -8.92 -5.36 -24.47
N ARG A 317 -8.00 -5.60 -23.53
CA ARG A 317 -7.41 -4.57 -22.65
C ARG A 317 -6.34 -3.78 -23.41
N LYS A 318 -6.39 -2.45 -23.31
CA LYS A 318 -5.35 -1.56 -23.84
C LYS A 318 -4.27 -1.33 -22.78
N LEU A 319 -3.01 -1.68 -23.10
CA LEU A 319 -1.85 -1.31 -22.28
C LEU A 319 -1.35 0.09 -22.63
N GLU A 320 -0.70 0.75 -21.67
CA GLU A 320 -0.02 2.02 -21.92
C GLU A 320 1.08 1.90 -22.99
N PRO A 321 1.30 2.91 -23.86
CA PRO A 321 2.14 2.78 -25.04
C PRO A 321 3.58 2.32 -24.74
N GLU A 322 4.20 2.86 -23.69
CA GLU A 322 5.57 2.52 -23.31
C GLU A 322 5.67 1.14 -22.66
N LEU A 323 4.65 0.69 -21.90
CA LEU A 323 4.58 -0.68 -21.39
C LEU A 323 4.38 -1.68 -22.54
N ALA A 324 3.47 -1.39 -23.48
CA ALA A 324 3.25 -2.23 -24.67
C ALA A 324 4.50 -2.34 -25.56
N LYS A 325 5.32 -1.28 -25.61
CA LYS A 325 6.61 -1.21 -26.31
C LYS A 325 7.70 -1.98 -25.55
N SER A 326 7.76 -1.85 -24.23
CA SER A 326 8.65 -2.64 -23.35
C SER A 326 8.38 -4.14 -23.49
N ASN A 327 7.13 -4.57 -23.36
CA ASN A 327 6.72 -5.97 -23.50
C ASN A 327 7.14 -6.54 -24.86
N LYS A 328 6.89 -5.81 -25.96
CA LYS A 328 7.35 -6.20 -27.31
C LYS A 328 8.88 -6.31 -27.42
N ALA A 329 9.63 -5.40 -26.78
CA ALA A 329 11.08 -5.46 -26.75
C ALA A 329 11.60 -6.68 -25.95
N LEU A 330 10.97 -7.00 -24.82
CA LEU A 330 11.27 -8.19 -24.01
C LEU A 330 10.96 -9.49 -24.77
N ALA A 331 9.79 -9.61 -25.39
CA ALA A 331 9.44 -10.78 -26.19
C ALA A 331 10.40 -10.98 -27.37
N LYS A 332 10.85 -9.90 -28.03
CA LYS A 332 11.89 -9.95 -29.06
C LYS A 332 13.24 -10.39 -28.48
N LYS A 333 13.67 -9.81 -27.35
CA LYS A 333 14.93 -10.14 -26.65
C LYS A 333 15.01 -11.61 -26.25
N PHE A 334 13.92 -12.17 -25.71
CA PHE A 334 13.84 -13.55 -25.26
C PHE A 334 13.29 -14.52 -26.33
N GLY A 335 13.18 -14.09 -27.59
CA GLY A 335 12.84 -14.95 -28.72
C GLY A 335 11.46 -15.62 -28.64
N VAL A 336 10.49 -14.98 -27.99
CA VAL A 336 9.16 -15.54 -27.70
C VAL A 336 8.32 -15.65 -28.96
N ARG A 337 7.72 -16.83 -29.20
CA ARG A 337 6.94 -17.16 -30.41
C ARG A 337 5.54 -17.72 -30.12
N GLY A 338 5.19 -17.92 -28.85
CA GLY A 338 3.92 -18.51 -28.42
C GLY A 338 3.71 -18.31 -26.92
N TYR A 339 2.50 -18.58 -26.44
CA TYR A 339 2.07 -18.27 -25.08
C TYR A 339 1.35 -19.47 -24.43
N PRO A 340 1.54 -19.72 -23.11
CA PRO A 340 2.51 -19.05 -22.26
C PRO A 340 3.95 -19.44 -22.64
N THR A 341 4.89 -18.53 -22.47
CA THR A 341 6.33 -18.85 -22.46
C THR A 341 6.89 -18.36 -21.14
N ILE A 342 7.48 -19.27 -20.38
CA ILE A 342 8.15 -18.95 -19.12
C ILE A 342 9.65 -18.92 -19.37
N VAL A 343 10.32 -17.86 -18.93
CA VAL A 343 11.79 -17.74 -18.97
C VAL A 343 12.30 -17.37 -17.58
N ILE A 344 13.22 -18.16 -17.04
CA ILE A 344 13.82 -17.94 -15.73
C ILE A 344 15.28 -17.58 -15.91
N ILE A 345 15.66 -16.40 -15.41
CA ILE A 345 16.98 -15.78 -15.60
C ILE A 345 17.63 -15.46 -14.24
N ASP A 346 18.96 -15.33 -14.22
CA ASP A 346 19.67 -14.70 -13.11
C ASP A 346 19.57 -13.17 -13.15
N ALA A 347 20.04 -12.50 -12.10
CA ALA A 347 20.03 -11.03 -12.01
C ALA A 347 20.93 -10.33 -13.05
N ASN A 348 21.89 -11.04 -13.66
CA ASN A 348 22.70 -10.55 -14.77
C ASN A 348 21.95 -10.62 -16.11
N GLY A 349 20.83 -11.34 -16.16
CA GLY A 349 20.02 -11.57 -17.35
C GLY A 349 20.35 -12.87 -18.11
N LYS A 350 21.16 -13.77 -17.53
CA LYS A 350 21.47 -15.07 -18.12
C LYS A 350 20.29 -16.02 -17.96
N GLU A 351 19.84 -16.63 -19.05
CA GLU A 351 18.82 -17.67 -19.04
C GLU A 351 19.33 -18.96 -18.37
N LEU A 352 18.53 -19.46 -17.42
CA LEU A 352 18.79 -20.69 -16.65
C LEU A 352 17.77 -21.79 -16.98
N HIS A 353 16.51 -21.40 -17.21
CA HIS A 353 15.44 -22.34 -17.58
C HIS A 353 14.39 -21.67 -18.48
N ARG A 354 13.72 -22.49 -19.30
CA ARG A 354 12.62 -22.09 -20.18
C ARG A 354 11.56 -23.18 -20.26
N HIS A 355 10.30 -22.79 -20.23
CA HIS A 355 9.14 -23.65 -20.50
C HIS A 355 8.23 -22.97 -21.53
N VAL A 356 7.56 -23.74 -22.38
CA VAL A 356 6.64 -23.22 -23.41
C VAL A 356 5.37 -24.07 -23.39
N GLY A 357 4.21 -23.39 -23.35
CA GLY A 357 2.92 -24.04 -23.14
C GLY A 357 2.64 -24.37 -21.67
N TYR A 358 1.54 -25.09 -21.44
CA TYR A 358 1.14 -25.61 -20.14
C TYR A 358 0.40 -26.93 -20.35
N GLY A 359 0.88 -28.01 -19.70
CA GLY A 359 0.40 -29.38 -19.92
C GLY A 359 -0.65 -29.86 -18.92
N GLY A 360 -1.23 -28.97 -18.10
CA GLY A 360 -2.18 -29.35 -17.05
C GLY A 360 -1.55 -29.80 -15.72
N GLN A 361 -0.23 -29.61 -15.54
CA GLN A 361 0.47 -30.01 -14.32
C GLN A 361 0.00 -29.25 -13.07
N LYS A 362 -0.22 -29.96 -11.96
CA LYS A 362 -0.57 -29.36 -10.65
C LYS A 362 0.58 -28.49 -10.13
N ALA A 363 0.26 -27.46 -9.34
CA ALA A 363 1.23 -26.53 -8.75
C ALA A 363 2.42 -27.21 -8.07
N SER A 364 2.17 -28.17 -7.17
CA SER A 364 3.21 -28.94 -6.48
C SER A 364 4.15 -29.70 -7.41
N ALA A 365 3.64 -30.28 -8.51
CA ALA A 365 4.46 -30.96 -9.51
C ALA A 365 5.26 -29.98 -10.38
N TYR A 366 4.70 -28.81 -10.68
CA TYR A 366 5.41 -27.74 -11.39
C TYR A 366 6.58 -27.20 -10.56
N VAL A 367 6.32 -26.91 -9.28
CA VAL A 367 7.34 -26.42 -8.33
C VAL A 367 8.44 -27.45 -8.09
N ALA A 368 8.10 -28.74 -7.97
CA ALA A 368 9.11 -29.79 -7.90
C ALA A 368 10.03 -29.81 -9.15
N GLY A 369 9.46 -29.60 -10.34
CA GLY A 369 10.23 -29.46 -11.59
C GLY A 369 11.11 -28.21 -11.63
N LEU A 370 10.67 -27.09 -11.05
CA LEU A 370 11.51 -25.89 -10.90
C LEU A 370 12.67 -26.14 -9.94
N LYS A 371 12.43 -26.75 -8.77
CA LYS A 371 13.48 -27.05 -7.78
C LYS A 371 14.57 -27.95 -8.34
N ASP A 372 14.19 -29.01 -9.04
CA ASP A 372 15.10 -29.93 -9.74
C ASP A 372 15.96 -29.21 -10.82
N LYS A 373 15.39 -28.25 -11.54
CA LYS A 373 16.08 -27.55 -12.63
C LYS A 373 16.89 -26.32 -12.19
N LEU A 374 16.58 -25.71 -11.05
CA LEU A 374 17.17 -24.45 -10.58
C LEU A 374 18.08 -24.61 -9.33
N GLY A 375 18.10 -25.80 -8.74
CA GLY A 375 18.92 -26.14 -7.56
C GLY A 375 18.50 -25.43 -6.28
N ARG A 376 17.24 -24.98 -6.20
CA ARG A 376 16.64 -24.19 -5.11
C ARG A 376 15.12 -24.37 -5.14
#